data_AF-A0A2A4PUR8-F1
#
_entry.id   AF-A0A2A4PUR8-F1
#
_cell.length_a   1.000
_cell.length_b   1.000
_cell.length_c   1.000
_cell.angle_alpha   90.00
_cell.angle_beta   90.00
_cell.angle_gamma   90.00
#
_symmetry.space_group_name_H-M   'P 1'
#
loop_
_entity.id
_entity.type
_entity.pdbx_description
1 polymer ?
#
loop_
_entity_poly.entity_id
_entity_poly.type
_entity_poly.pdbx_seq_one_letter_code
_entity_poly.pdbx_strand_id
1 'polypeptide(L)'
;MEAKINIYRVITGGVIGGLAMLAIMFFIHAMLLQEEYLVLKEWGTIRQESNLSGELLHHMAVIMSGIPLAFMYVLVRDKVGAGAGTAIRVGILAWMLYLPGIITLYAFYNAGTFVPIVTAGGALAASIVGTLIAGSIYKD
;
A
#
# COMPACT_ATOMS: atom_id res chain seq x y z
N MET A 1 -8.03 -10.61 30.70
CA MET A 1 -6.57 -10.43 30.67
C MET A 1 -6.25 -9.97 29.25
N GLU A 2 -5.89 -8.70 29.05
CA GLU A 2 -5.53 -8.23 27.71
C GLU A 2 -4.30 -9.01 27.24
N ALA A 3 -4.42 -9.71 26.10
CA ALA A 3 -3.30 -10.41 25.52
C ALA A 3 -2.23 -9.38 25.14
N LYS A 4 -1.02 -9.54 25.68
CA LYS A 4 0.09 -8.62 25.41
C LYS A 4 0.45 -8.69 23.93
N ILE A 5 0.34 -7.56 23.22
CA ILE A 5 0.67 -7.48 21.80
C ILE A 5 2.13 -7.92 21.57
N ASN A 6 2.32 -8.95 20.75
CA ASN A 6 3.64 -9.37 20.30
C ASN A 6 4.20 -8.39 19.25
N ILE A 7 4.91 -7.36 19.71
CA ILE A 7 5.48 -6.31 18.84
C ILE A 7 6.43 -6.87 17.78
N TYR A 8 7.21 -7.91 18.11
CA TYR A 8 8.10 -8.54 17.13
C TYR A 8 7.32 -9.11 15.94
N ARG A 9 6.19 -9.79 16.19
CA ARG A 9 5.30 -10.29 15.13
C ARG A 9 4.59 -9.18 14.37
N VAL A 10 4.23 -8.08 15.03
CA VAL A 10 3.69 -6.89 14.33
C VAL A 10 4.72 -6.36 13.33
N ILE A 11 5.95 -6.11 13.79
CA ILE A 11 6.99 -5.51 12.96
C ILE A 11 7.37 -6.45 11.81
N THR A 12 7.65 -7.72 12.10
CA THR A 12 8.04 -8.70 11.07
C THR A 12 6.91 -8.95 10.07
N GLY A 13 5.68 -9.17 10.55
CA GLY A 13 4.50 -9.33 9.69
C GLY A 13 4.23 -8.09 8.85
N GLY A 14 4.38 -6.91 9.44
CA GLY A 14 4.22 -5.63 8.77
C GLY A 14 5.26 -5.40 7.68
N VAL A 15 6.54 -5.63 7.95
CA VAL A 15 7.61 -5.48 6.95
C VAL A 15 7.40 -6.44 5.78
N ILE A 16 7.08 -7.71 6.05
CA ILE A 16 6.82 -8.70 4.99
C ILE A 16 5.56 -8.33 4.19
N GLY A 17 4.51 -7.85 4.86
CA GLY A 17 3.32 -7.32 4.21
C GLY A 17 3.62 -6.11 3.33
N GLY A 18 4.46 -5.19 3.80
CA GLY A 18 4.91 -4.02 3.05
C GLY A 18 5.78 -4.37 1.84
N LEU A 19 6.63 -5.40 1.93
CA LEU A 19 7.37 -5.93 0.77
C LEU A 19 6.43 -6.47 -0.30
N ALA A 20 5.37 -7.18 0.10
CA ALA A 20 4.36 -7.65 -0.85
C ALA A 20 3.57 -6.50 -1.49
N MET A 21 3.23 -5.46 -0.69
CA MET A 21 2.64 -4.23 -1.21
C MET A 21 3.53 -3.59 -2.27
N LEU A 22 4.83 -3.47 -1.97
CA LEU A 22 5.79 -2.89 -2.89
C LEU A 22 5.88 -3.70 -4.19
N ALA A 23 5.91 -5.02 -4.11
CA ALA A 23 5.94 -5.90 -5.29
C ALA A 23 4.69 -5.71 -6.18
N ILE A 24 3.50 -5.61 -5.57
CA ILE A 24 2.24 -5.37 -6.31
C ILE A 24 2.29 -4.00 -7.00
N MET A 25 2.67 -2.96 -6.26
CA MET A 25 2.74 -1.61 -6.82
C MET A 25 3.80 -1.50 -7.90
N PHE A 26 4.96 -2.13 -7.71
CA PHE A 26 5.99 -2.21 -8.74
C PHE A 26 5.45 -2.84 -10.02
N PHE A 27 4.77 -3.98 -9.93
CA PHE A 27 4.17 -4.62 -11.09
C PHE A 27 3.17 -3.70 -11.80
N ILE A 28 2.30 -3.03 -11.06
CA ILE A 28 1.29 -2.14 -11.64
C ILE A 28 1.93 -0.95 -12.33
N HIS A 29 2.89 -0.29 -11.67
CA HIS A 29 3.55 0.89 -12.22
C HIS A 29 4.50 0.55 -13.38
N ALA A 30 5.21 -0.58 -13.30
CA ALA A 30 6.18 -0.98 -14.32
C ALA A 30 5.53 -1.68 -15.52
N MET A 31 4.41 -2.38 -15.36
CA MET A 31 3.81 -3.16 -16.44
C MET A 31 2.54 -2.53 -17.02
N LEU A 32 1.71 -1.89 -16.18
CA LEU A 32 0.41 -1.37 -16.61
C LEU A 32 0.42 0.13 -16.90
N LEU A 33 1.32 0.88 -16.28
CA LEU A 33 1.37 2.35 -16.37
C LEU A 33 2.63 2.90 -17.04
N GLN A 34 3.49 2.02 -17.56
CA GLN A 34 4.76 2.44 -18.13
C GLN A 34 4.58 3.40 -19.31
N GLU A 35 3.68 3.06 -20.24
CA GLU A 35 3.43 3.86 -21.44
C GLU A 35 2.84 5.23 -21.09
N GLU A 36 1.91 5.27 -20.13
CA GLU A 36 1.33 6.52 -19.64
C GLU A 36 2.39 7.39 -18.97
N TYR A 37 3.37 6.81 -18.27
CA TYR A 37 4.49 7.57 -17.73
C TYR A 37 5.41 8.13 -18.80
N LEU A 38 5.59 7.46 -19.94
CA LEU A 38 6.32 8.02 -21.07
C LEU A 38 5.60 9.25 -21.63
N VAL A 39 4.28 9.16 -21.83
CA VAL A 39 3.46 10.30 -22.26
C VAL A 39 3.54 11.47 -21.26
N LEU A 40 3.42 11.18 -19.96
CA LEU A 40 3.51 12.22 -18.92
C LEU A 40 4.91 12.85 -18.82
N LYS A 41 5.97 12.11 -19.16
CA LYS A 41 7.31 12.65 -19.32
C LYS A 41 7.40 13.56 -20.54
N GLU A 42 6.92 13.13 -21.70
CA GLU A 42 6.93 13.94 -22.92
C GLU A 42 6.20 15.28 -22.73
N TRP A 43 5.09 15.27 -21.98
CA TRP A 43 4.32 16.47 -21.64
C TRP A 43 4.93 17.32 -20.53
N GLY A 44 6.06 16.90 -19.96
CA GLY A 44 6.73 17.60 -18.86
C GLY A 44 5.92 17.64 -17.57
N THR A 45 4.93 16.75 -17.41
CA THR A 45 4.08 16.68 -16.20
C THR A 45 4.83 16.00 -15.05
N ILE A 46 5.69 15.03 -15.37
CA ILE A 46 6.58 14.36 -14.40
C ILE A 46 8.04 14.51 -14.81
N ARG A 47 8.96 14.21 -13.89
CA ARG A 47 10.41 14.31 -14.12
C ARG A 47 10.87 13.32 -15.20
N GLN A 48 11.83 13.75 -16.03
CA GLN A 48 12.47 12.90 -17.04
C GLN A 48 13.27 11.76 -16.40
N GLU A 49 14.13 12.15 -15.46
CA GLU A 49 14.97 11.25 -14.68
C GLU A 49 14.44 11.14 -13.26
N SER A 50 14.59 9.95 -12.69
CA SER A 50 14.20 9.74 -11.31
C SER A 50 15.21 10.34 -10.34
N ASN A 51 14.73 10.68 -9.15
CA ASN A 51 15.59 11.06 -8.04
C ASN A 51 15.78 9.82 -7.16
N LEU A 52 16.98 9.22 -7.21
CA LEU A 52 17.28 7.97 -6.51
C LEU A 52 16.98 8.03 -5.01
N SER A 53 17.29 9.15 -4.35
CA SER A 53 17.00 9.33 -2.91
C SER A 53 15.49 9.36 -2.64
N GLY A 54 14.73 10.01 -3.52
CA GLY A 54 13.27 10.05 -3.45
C GLY A 54 12.64 8.68 -3.72
N GLU A 55 13.17 7.92 -4.68
CA GLU A 55 12.76 6.54 -4.93
C GLU A 55 13.03 5.67 -3.70
N LEU A 56 14.23 5.69 -3.14
CA LEU A 56 14.57 4.88 -1.97
C LEU A 56 13.65 5.22 -0.79
N LEU A 57 13.43 6.51 -0.53
CA LEU A 57 12.53 6.95 0.52
C LEU A 57 11.10 6.47 0.28
N HIS A 58 10.61 6.53 -0.96
CA HIS A 58 9.30 6.01 -1.33
C HIS A 58 9.20 4.50 -1.09
N HIS A 59 10.15 3.70 -1.57
CA HIS A 59 10.13 2.24 -1.38
C HIS A 59 10.18 1.87 0.11
N MET A 60 11.01 2.56 0.90
CA MET A 60 11.06 2.35 2.34
C MET A 60 9.74 2.74 3.02
N ALA A 61 9.12 3.86 2.62
CA ALA A 61 7.82 4.27 3.15
C ALA A 61 6.73 3.23 2.86
N VAL A 62 6.69 2.66 1.64
CA VAL A 62 5.75 1.59 1.30
C VAL A 62 5.98 0.35 2.16
N ILE A 63 7.24 -0.10 2.32
CA ILE A 63 7.56 -1.25 3.18
C ILE A 63 7.14 -0.99 4.63
N MET A 64 7.47 0.18 5.16
CA MET A 64 7.16 0.55 6.54
C MET A 64 5.65 0.75 6.77
N SER A 65 4.88 1.09 5.75
CA SER A 65 3.42 1.23 5.84
C SER A 65 2.70 -0.08 6.18
N GLY A 66 3.34 -1.23 5.93
CA GLY A 66 2.81 -2.53 6.35
C GLY A 66 2.78 -2.70 7.88
N ILE A 67 3.62 -1.98 8.65
CA ILE A 67 3.62 -2.05 10.12
C ILE A 67 2.32 -1.47 10.71
N PRO A 68 1.87 -0.25 10.34
CA PRO A 68 0.54 0.24 10.71
C PRO A 68 -0.59 -0.71 10.31
N LEU A 69 -0.55 -1.36 9.15
CA LEU A 69 -1.55 -2.36 8.74
C LEU A 69 -1.58 -3.55 9.70
N ALA A 70 -0.41 -4.10 10.02
CA ALA A 70 -0.27 -5.19 10.98
C ALA A 70 -0.82 -4.77 12.36
N PHE A 71 -0.49 -3.57 12.81
CA PHE A 71 -0.95 -3.04 14.09
C PHE A 71 -2.47 -2.86 14.12
N MET A 72 -3.06 -2.26 13.08
CA MET A 72 -4.51 -2.12 12.96
C MET A 72 -5.23 -3.48 12.98
N TYR A 73 -4.72 -4.47 12.25
CA TYR A 73 -5.25 -5.83 12.28
C TYR A 73 -5.25 -6.41 13.70
N VAL A 74 -4.13 -6.28 14.41
CA VAL A 74 -3.98 -6.79 15.78
C VAL A 74 -4.90 -6.08 16.77
N LEU A 75 -5.10 -4.77 16.63
CA LEU A 75 -5.98 -4.01 17.53
C LEU A 75 -7.46 -4.42 17.41
N VAL A 76 -7.89 -4.88 16.23
CA VAL A 76 -9.30 -5.17 15.96
C VAL A 76 -9.63 -6.66 15.99
N ARG A 77 -8.67 -7.56 15.74
CA ARG A 77 -8.93 -9.01 15.61
C ARG A 77 -9.65 -9.64 16.80
N ASP A 78 -9.42 -9.17 18.02
CA ASP A 78 -10.07 -9.74 19.21
C ASP A 78 -11.56 -9.36 19.29
N LYS A 79 -11.97 -8.29 18.60
CA LYS A 79 -13.34 -7.77 18.59
C LYS A 79 -14.15 -8.25 17.37
N VAL A 80 -13.51 -8.36 16.21
CA VAL A 80 -14.15 -8.73 14.94
C VAL A 80 -13.81 -10.14 14.45
N GLY A 81 -12.98 -10.87 15.20
CA GLY A 81 -12.50 -12.21 14.87
C GLY A 81 -11.14 -12.18 14.18
N ALA A 82 -10.29 -13.15 14.52
CA ALA A 82 -9.02 -13.37 13.82
C ALA A 82 -9.29 -14.07 12.48
N GLY A 83 -8.67 -13.59 11.40
CA GLY A 83 -8.75 -14.25 10.09
C GLY A 83 -8.78 -13.28 8.90
N ALA A 84 -8.90 -13.88 7.71
CA ALA A 84 -8.82 -13.17 6.43
C ALA A 84 -9.89 -12.07 6.27
N GLY A 85 -11.10 -12.29 6.78
CA GLY A 85 -12.18 -11.29 6.71
C GLY A 85 -11.82 -9.97 7.41
N THR A 86 -11.19 -10.05 8.59
CA THR A 86 -10.71 -8.87 9.32
C THR A 86 -9.56 -8.19 8.60
N ALA A 87 -8.62 -8.97 8.07
CA ALA A 87 -7.51 -8.44 7.29
C ALA A 87 -7.97 -7.68 6.03
N ILE A 88 -8.95 -8.22 5.29
CA ILE A 88 -9.53 -7.56 4.11
C ILE A 88 -10.18 -6.23 4.51
N ARG A 89 -11.00 -6.21 5.57
CA ARG A 89 -11.67 -4.98 6.04
C ARG A 89 -10.67 -3.92 6.45
N VAL A 90 -9.62 -4.29 7.20
CA VAL A 90 -8.55 -3.37 7.59
C VAL A 90 -7.79 -2.86 6.36
N GLY A 91 -7.47 -3.73 5.40
CA GLY A 91 -6.83 -3.34 4.14
C GLY A 91 -7.67 -2.34 3.34
N ILE A 92 -8.99 -2.56 3.24
CA ILE A 92 -9.91 -1.63 2.57
C ILE A 92 -9.95 -0.28 3.30
N LEU A 93 -10.08 -0.28 4.63
CA LEU A 93 -10.11 0.96 5.41
C LEU A 93 -8.79 1.75 5.28
N ALA A 94 -7.66 1.05 5.30
CA ALA A 94 -6.36 1.67 5.10
C ALA A 94 -6.21 2.22 3.67
N TRP A 95 -6.70 1.50 2.67
CA TRP A 95 -6.73 1.96 1.28
C TRP A 95 -7.47 3.30 1.12
N MET A 96 -8.55 3.52 1.88
CA MET A 96 -9.28 4.80 1.83
C MET A 96 -8.40 6.00 2.19
N LEU A 97 -7.32 5.82 2.96
CA LEU A 97 -6.36 6.88 3.28
C LEU A 97 -5.51 7.31 2.07
N TYR A 98 -5.42 6.48 1.03
CA TYR A 98 -4.71 6.80 -0.21
C TYR A 98 -5.58 7.63 -1.18
N LEU A 99 -6.91 7.57 -1.03
CA LEU A 99 -7.84 8.22 -1.96
C LEU A 99 -7.62 9.73 -2.12
N PRO A 100 -7.37 10.53 -1.06
CA PRO A 100 -7.12 11.96 -1.23
C PRO A 100 -5.94 12.26 -2.17
N GLY A 101 -4.85 11.49 -2.08
CA GLY A 101 -3.69 11.66 -2.96
C GLY A 101 -4.02 11.32 -4.42
N ILE A 102 -4.75 10.23 -4.64
CA ILE A 102 -5.18 9.80 -5.98
C ILE A 102 -6.19 10.79 -6.59
N ILE A 103 -7.15 11.25 -5.80
CA ILE A 103 -8.13 12.27 -6.21
C ILE A 103 -7.41 13.57 -6.55
N THR A 104 -6.37 13.94 -5.77
CA THR A 104 -5.55 15.11 -6.06
C THR A 104 -4.86 14.97 -7.42
N LEU A 105 -4.28 13.80 -7.72
CA LEU A 105 -3.67 13.52 -9.03
C LEU A 105 -4.67 13.69 -10.17
N TYR A 106 -5.91 13.23 -10.00
CA TYR A 106 -6.96 13.38 -11.00
C TYR A 106 -7.49 14.82 -11.12
N ALA A 107 -7.69 15.51 -10.00
CA ALA A 107 -8.36 16.80 -9.95
C ALA A 107 -7.47 17.97 -10.36
N PHE A 108 -6.16 17.88 -10.09
CA PHE A 108 -5.25 19.02 -10.22
C PHE A 108 -4.10 18.82 -11.21
N TYR A 109 -3.93 17.62 -11.76
CA TYR A 109 -2.86 17.31 -12.71
C TYR A 109 -3.41 16.74 -14.01
N ASN A 110 -2.73 17.01 -15.11
CA ASN A 110 -3.04 16.45 -16.44
C ASN A 110 -2.53 15.01 -16.57
N ALA A 111 -2.86 14.15 -15.61
CA ALA A 111 -2.43 12.75 -15.56
C ALA A 111 -3.35 11.79 -16.33
N GLY A 112 -4.46 12.30 -16.88
CA GLY A 112 -5.54 11.48 -17.42
C GLY A 112 -6.33 10.74 -16.33
N THR A 113 -7.33 9.96 -16.74
CA THR A 113 -8.16 9.15 -15.83
C THR A 113 -7.54 7.79 -15.51
N PHE A 114 -6.77 7.23 -16.45
CA PHE A 114 -6.26 5.87 -16.36
C PHE A 114 -5.24 5.69 -15.22
N VAL A 115 -4.23 6.57 -15.15
CA VAL A 115 -3.19 6.52 -14.11
C VAL A 115 -3.78 6.57 -12.69
N PRO A 116 -4.66 7.53 -12.33
CA PRO A 116 -5.28 7.55 -11.01
C PRO A 116 -6.12 6.30 -10.70
N ILE A 117 -6.95 5.81 -11.64
CA ILE A 117 -7.84 4.67 -11.42
C ILE A 117 -7.05 3.38 -11.20
N VAL A 118 -6.06 3.12 -12.04
CA VAL A 118 -5.20 1.93 -11.94
C VAL A 118 -4.35 2.00 -10.67
N THR A 119 -3.82 3.17 -10.32
CA THR A 119 -3.11 3.38 -9.04
C THR A 119 -4.02 3.11 -7.84
N ALA A 120 -5.29 3.55 -7.89
CA ALA A 120 -6.26 3.29 -6.84
C ALA A 120 -6.54 1.80 -6.66
N GLY A 121 -6.85 1.10 -7.76
CA GLY A 121 -7.09 -0.33 -7.74
C GLY A 121 -5.87 -1.12 -7.27
N GLY A 122 -4.68 -0.69 -7.68
CA GLY A 122 -3.41 -1.26 -7.24
C GLY A 122 -3.14 -1.09 -5.77
N ALA A 123 -3.33 0.13 -5.25
CA ALA A 123 -3.20 0.41 -3.83
C ALA A 123 -4.20 -0.41 -3.00
N LEU A 124 -5.43 -0.60 -3.50
CA LEU A 124 -6.42 -1.45 -2.82
C LEU A 124 -5.95 -2.90 -2.72
N ALA A 125 -5.52 -3.46 -3.85
CA ALA A 125 -4.98 -4.83 -3.89
C ALA A 125 -3.75 -4.97 -2.98
N ALA A 126 -2.84 -4.00 -3.03
CA ALA A 126 -1.64 -3.96 -2.20
C ALA A 126 -2.01 -3.94 -0.72
N SER A 127 -2.87 -3.02 -0.27
CA SER A 127 -3.29 -2.90 1.13
C SER A 127 -3.98 -4.17 1.64
N ILE A 128 -4.85 -4.79 0.83
CA ILE A 128 -5.49 -6.06 1.20
C ILE A 128 -4.44 -7.17 1.36
N VAL A 129 -3.58 -7.37 0.36
CA VAL A 129 -2.57 -8.44 0.39
C VAL A 129 -1.56 -8.21 1.52
N GLY A 130 -1.08 -6.98 1.68
CA GLY A 130 -0.17 -6.60 2.76
C GLY A 130 -0.77 -6.90 4.14
N THR A 131 -2.05 -6.58 4.33
CA THR A 131 -2.74 -6.85 5.60
C THR A 131 -2.99 -8.34 5.80
N LEU A 132 -3.33 -9.10 4.75
CA LEU A 132 -3.49 -10.55 4.81
C LEU A 132 -2.20 -11.25 5.24
N ILE A 133 -1.07 -10.86 4.62
CA ILE A 133 0.25 -11.41 4.95
C ILE A 133 0.62 -11.05 6.38
N ALA A 134 0.51 -9.78 6.76
CA ALA A 134 0.80 -9.32 8.11
C ALA A 134 -0.03 -10.06 9.17
N GLY A 135 -1.34 -10.19 8.93
CA GLY A 135 -2.26 -10.89 9.81
C GLY A 135 -2.01 -12.40 9.90
N SER A 136 -1.52 -13.02 8.81
CA SER A 136 -1.18 -14.46 8.80
C SER A 136 0.09 -14.80 9.59
N ILE A 137 1.04 -13.87 9.65
CA ILE A 137 2.30 -13.99 10.38
C ILE A 137 2.07 -13.74 11.88
N TYR A 138 1.10 -12.88 12.20
CA TYR A 138 0.70 -12.62 13.57
C TYR A 138 -0.14 -13.79 14.12
N LYS A 139 0.54 -14.73 14.79
CA LYS A 139 -0.04 -15.85 15.53
C LYS A 139 0.28 -15.64 17.02
N ASP A 140 -0.74 -15.77 17.86
CA ASP A 140 -0.56 -15.77 19.31
C ASP A 140 -0.17 -17.17 19.80
#